data_AF-A0A3M1FRK1-F1
#
_entry.id   AF-A0A3M1FRK1-F1
#
_cell.length_a   1.000
_cell.length_b   1.000
_cell.length_c   1.000
_cell.angle_alpha   90.00
_cell.angle_beta   90.00
_cell.angle_gamma   90.00
#
_symmetry.space_group_name_H-M   'P 1'
#
loop_
_entity.id
_entity.type
_entity.pdbx_description
1 polymer ?
#
loop_
_entity_poly.entity_id
_entity_poly.type
_entity_poly.pdbx_seq_one_letter_code
_entity_poly.pdbx_strand_id
1 'polypeptide(L)'
;MFSKLIRHKQQLVDWFMPDSLDPEQFPVQYRRSRMMIELHLYLLLFMFIMLVLTWTVVPENGEVPLWWGVFFLISSLLILKLTQSLEITGNFIAAGWFLVLVPAILKTGGLYSDNMLWLALAPAIA
;
A
#
# COMPACT_ATOMS: atom_id res chain seq x y z
N MET A 1 21.06 -1.83 18.41
CA MET A 1 20.54 -1.16 17.20
C MET A 1 19.12 -1.63 16.86
N PHE A 2 18.86 -2.95 16.78
CA PHE A 2 17.54 -3.52 16.47
C PHE A 2 16.40 -3.10 17.42
N SER A 3 16.65 -2.97 18.73
CA SER A 3 15.61 -2.56 19.70
C SER A 3 15.05 -1.17 19.43
N LYS A 4 15.88 -0.23 18.97
CA LYS A 4 15.43 1.11 18.57
C LYS A 4 14.53 1.03 17.33
N LEU A 5 14.91 0.25 16.32
CA LEU A 5 14.13 0.12 15.09
C LEU A 5 12.71 -0.44 15.36
N ILE A 6 12.63 -1.49 16.17
CA ILE A 6 11.35 -2.12 16.55
C ILE A 6 10.43 -1.11 17.24
N ARG A 7 10.98 -0.30 18.15
CA ARG A 7 10.22 0.75 18.85
C ARG A 7 9.69 1.81 17.89
N HIS A 8 10.48 2.27 16.93
CA HIS A 8 10.03 3.28 15.95
C HIS A 8 8.95 2.70 15.03
N LYS A 9 9.09 1.45 14.59
CA LYS A 9 8.03 0.75 13.82
C LYS A 9 6.73 0.73 14.63
N GLN A 10 6.78 0.32 15.90
CA GLN A 10 5.59 0.26 16.75
C GLN A 10 4.93 1.62 16.92
N GLN A 11 5.69 2.66 17.23
CA GLN A 11 5.15 4.02 17.34
C GLN A 11 4.45 4.48 16.06
N LEU A 12 4.99 4.11 14.90
CA LEU A 12 4.43 4.48 13.61
C LEU A 12 3.15 3.69 13.31
N VAL A 13 3.12 2.39 13.62
CA VAL A 13 1.91 1.55 13.53
C VAL A 13 0.83 2.10 14.47
N ASP A 14 1.18 2.39 15.72
CA ASP A 14 0.27 2.90 16.73
C ASP A 14 -0.27 4.29 16.33
N TRP A 15 0.52 5.11 15.65
CA TRP A 15 0.06 6.41 15.13
C TRP A 15 -1.01 6.29 14.04
N PHE A 16 -0.98 5.23 13.24
CA PHE A 16 -1.98 4.95 12.20
C PHE A 16 -3.17 4.13 12.71
N MET A 17 -3.08 3.55 13.91
CA MET A 17 -4.21 2.86 14.52
C MET A 17 -5.35 3.85 14.78
N PRO A 18 -6.61 3.47 14.50
CA PRO A 18 -7.74 4.35 14.81
C PRO A 18 -7.96 4.46 16.32
N ASP A 19 -8.15 5.69 16.82
CA ASP A 19 -8.22 5.98 18.27
C ASP A 19 -9.42 5.33 18.97
N SER A 20 -10.52 5.06 18.25
CA SER A 20 -11.70 4.42 18.85
C SER A 20 -11.66 2.90 18.87
N LEU A 21 -10.58 2.29 18.36
CA LEU A 21 -10.49 0.84 18.25
C LEU A 21 -9.79 0.25 19.49
N ASP A 22 -10.57 -0.02 20.53
CA ASP A 22 -10.09 -0.59 21.78
C ASP A 22 -9.72 -2.09 21.59
N PRO A 23 -8.47 -2.51 21.88
CA PRO A 23 -8.05 -3.90 21.76
C PRO A 23 -8.80 -4.86 22.69
N GLU A 24 -9.35 -4.39 23.81
CA GLU A 24 -10.11 -5.22 24.74
C GLU A 24 -11.54 -5.46 24.25
N GLN A 25 -12.15 -4.45 23.62
CA GLN A 25 -13.52 -4.54 23.10
C GLN A 25 -13.57 -5.24 21.73
N PHE A 26 -12.62 -4.95 20.85
CA PHE A 26 -12.62 -5.43 19.46
C PHE A 26 -11.28 -6.09 19.05
N PRO A 27 -10.85 -7.17 19.73
CA PRO A 27 -9.52 -7.76 19.56
C PRO A 27 -9.24 -8.26 18.13
N VAL A 28 -10.25 -8.78 17.44
CA VAL A 28 -10.10 -9.30 16.07
C VAL A 28 -9.90 -8.16 15.07
N GLN A 29 -10.73 -7.12 15.15
CA GLN A 29 -10.63 -5.95 14.28
C GLN A 29 -9.32 -5.19 14.51
N TYR A 30 -8.87 -5.12 15.77
CA TYR A 30 -7.58 -4.54 16.14
C TYR A 30 -6.41 -5.27 15.47
N ARG A 31 -6.38 -6.61 15.56
CA ARG A 31 -5.34 -7.42 14.90
C ARG A 31 -5.35 -7.28 13.38
N ARG A 32 -6.54 -7.26 12.76
CA ARG A 32 -6.69 -7.07 11.31
C ARG A 32 -6.20 -5.70 10.85
N SER A 33 -6.63 -4.64 11.55
CA SER A 33 -6.22 -3.26 11.23
C SER A 33 -4.72 -3.08 11.39
N ARG A 34 -4.15 -3.61 12.48
CA ARG A 34 -2.70 -3.60 12.70
C ARG A 34 -1.94 -4.34 11.60
N MET A 35 -2.38 -5.53 11.22
CA MET A 35 -1.77 -6.30 10.12
C MET A 35 -1.84 -5.53 8.80
N MET A 36 -2.98 -4.88 8.53
CA MET A 36 -3.17 -4.06 7.33
C MET A 36 -2.21 -2.87 7.31
N ILE A 37 -2.06 -2.15 8.43
CA ILE A 37 -1.10 -1.05 8.56
C ILE A 37 0.32 -1.55 8.34
N GLU A 38 0.72 -2.66 8.98
CA GLU A 38 2.06 -3.23 8.79
C GLU A 38 2.33 -3.60 7.33
N LEU A 39 1.35 -4.21 6.64
CA LEU A 39 1.44 -4.51 5.21
C LEU A 39 1.64 -3.24 4.37
N HIS A 40 0.88 -2.17 4.64
CA HIS A 40 1.05 -0.89 3.93
C HIS A 40 2.43 -0.29 4.13
N LEU A 41 2.98 -0.35 5.35
CA LEU A 41 4.32 0.18 5.62
C LEU A 41 5.39 -0.59 4.84
N TYR A 42 5.25 -1.92 4.72
CA TYR A 42 6.14 -2.71 3.87
C TYR A 42 5.95 -2.41 2.38
N LEU A 43 4.71 -2.23 1.91
CA LEU A 43 4.44 -1.83 0.52
C LEU A 43 5.00 -0.43 0.22
N LEU A 44 4.90 0.53 1.14
CA LEU A 44 5.50 1.86 1.00
C LEU A 44 7.02 1.79 0.93
N LEU A 45 7.65 0.99 1.80
CA LEU A 45 9.10 0.78 1.75
C LEU A 45 9.50 0.12 0.41
N PHE A 46 8.76 -0.89 -0.03
CA PHE A 46 8.98 -1.53 -1.32
C PHE A 46 8.85 -0.54 -2.48
N MET A 47 7.79 0.27 -2.51
CA MET A 47 7.58 1.31 -3.52
C MET A 47 8.70 2.36 -3.52
N PHE A 48 9.20 2.73 -2.35
CA PHE A 48 10.36 3.63 -2.24
C PHE A 48 11.62 3.01 -2.83
N ILE A 49 11.89 1.73 -2.53
CA ILE A 49 13.02 0.99 -3.14
C ILE A 49 12.85 0.94 -4.65
N MET A 50 11.66 0.61 -5.15
CA MET A 50 11.36 0.57 -6.58
C MET A 50 11.56 1.94 -7.25
N LEU A 51 11.14 3.03 -6.62
CA LEU A 51 11.39 4.39 -7.11
C LEU A 51 12.88 4.68 -7.26
N VAL A 52 13.68 4.33 -6.25
CA VAL A 52 15.14 4.50 -6.30
C VAL A 52 15.74 3.64 -7.43
N LEU A 53 15.37 2.36 -7.51
CA LEU A 53 15.87 1.46 -8.55
C LEU A 53 15.48 1.91 -9.97
N THR A 54 14.25 2.36 -10.17
CA THR A 54 13.79 2.90 -11.44
C THR A 54 14.62 4.13 -11.82
N TRP A 55 14.92 5.01 -10.88
CA TRP A 55 15.75 6.18 -11.20
C TRP A 55 17.22 5.81 -11.47
N THR A 56 17.82 4.95 -10.65
CA THR A 56 19.28 4.73 -10.70
C THR A 56 19.71 3.57 -11.59
N VAL A 57 18.88 2.53 -11.75
CA VAL A 57 19.25 1.28 -12.43
C VAL A 57 18.52 1.11 -13.75
N VAL A 58 17.22 1.42 -13.80
CA VAL A 58 16.38 1.21 -15.00
C VAL A 58 15.58 2.48 -15.35
N PRO A 59 16.27 3.57 -15.74
CA PRO A 59 15.62 4.87 -16.00
C PRO A 59 14.62 4.83 -17.16
N GLU A 60 14.73 3.84 -18.04
CA GLU A 60 13.78 3.54 -19.12
C GLU A 60 12.35 3.32 -18.59
N ASN A 61 12.22 2.83 -17.34
CA ASN A 61 10.93 2.64 -16.67
C ASN A 61 10.42 3.91 -15.98
N GLY A 62 11.07 5.06 -16.16
CA GLY A 62 10.68 6.33 -15.52
C GLY A 62 9.27 6.80 -15.90
N GLU A 63 8.69 6.24 -16.96
CA GLU A 63 7.31 6.50 -17.37
C GLU A 63 6.26 5.74 -16.56
N VAL A 64 6.65 4.72 -15.80
CA VAL A 64 5.76 4.02 -14.87
C VAL A 64 5.49 4.95 -13.69
N PRO A 65 4.23 5.31 -13.41
CA PRO A 65 3.96 6.40 -12.50
C PRO A 65 3.89 5.91 -11.05
N LEU A 66 5.01 5.38 -10.56
CA LEU A 66 5.16 4.79 -9.22
C LEU A 66 4.80 5.77 -8.08
N TRP A 67 4.96 7.08 -8.32
CA TRP A 67 4.53 8.13 -7.39
C TRP A 67 3.04 8.11 -7.10
N TRP A 68 2.19 7.74 -8.06
CA TRP A 68 0.76 7.53 -7.80
C TRP A 68 0.56 6.38 -6.83
N GLY A 69 1.30 5.27 -6.98
CA GLY A 69 1.22 4.14 -6.05
C GLY A 69 1.56 4.54 -4.61
N VAL A 70 2.60 5.36 -4.42
CA VAL A 70 2.95 5.92 -3.11
C VAL A 70 1.82 6.81 -2.58
N PHE A 71 1.29 7.71 -3.40
CA PHE A 71 0.19 8.58 -3.03
C PHE A 71 -1.06 7.79 -2.59
N PHE A 72 -1.44 6.75 -3.33
CA PHE A 72 -2.57 5.90 -2.99
C PHE A 72 -2.35 5.12 -1.70
N LEU A 73 -1.16 4.56 -1.46
CA LEU A 73 -0.85 3.84 -0.22
C LEU A 73 -0.82 4.75 1.02
N ILE A 74 -0.35 6.00 0.88
CA ILE A 74 -0.41 6.97 2.00
C ILE A 74 -1.87 7.38 2.24
N SER A 75 -2.61 7.67 1.17
CA SER A 75 -4.01 8.08 1.27
C SER A 75 -4.88 6.96 1.85
N SER A 76 -4.64 5.70 1.51
CA SER A 76 -5.36 4.54 2.06
C SER A 76 -5.12 4.38 3.57
N LEU A 77 -3.89 4.60 4.06
CA LEU A 77 -3.60 4.63 5.49
C LEU A 77 -4.36 5.74 6.22
N LEU A 78 -4.44 6.92 5.61
CA LEU A 78 -5.23 8.04 6.18
C LEU A 78 -6.72 7.72 6.18
N ILE A 79 -7.25 7.13 5.09
CA ILE A 79 -8.64 6.68 5.01
C ILE A 79 -8.92 5.62 6.09
N LEU A 80 -8.02 4.67 6.30
CA LEU A 80 -8.17 3.65 7.35
C LEU A 80 -8.24 4.29 8.73
N LYS A 81 -7.37 5.27 9.01
CA LYS A 81 -7.37 6.01 10.28
C LYS A 81 -8.68 6.77 10.49
N LEU A 82 -9.23 7.38 9.45
CA LEU A 82 -10.45 8.20 9.54
C LEU A 82 -11.75 7.38 9.54
N THR A 83 -11.82 6.32 8.74
CA THR A 83 -13.05 5.56 8.49
C THR A 83 -13.12 4.25 9.23
N GLN A 84 -11.98 3.68 9.64
CA GLN A 84 -11.84 2.37 10.28
C GLN A 84 -12.37 1.20 9.46
N SER A 85 -12.75 1.46 8.21
CA SER A 85 -13.32 0.47 7.31
C SER A 85 -12.21 -0.17 6.48
N LEU A 86 -11.98 -1.45 6.73
CA LEU A 86 -11.08 -2.27 5.93
C LEU A 86 -11.60 -2.41 4.49
N GLU A 87 -12.91 -2.44 4.29
CA GLU A 87 -13.54 -2.56 2.98
C GLU A 87 -13.30 -1.31 2.12
N ILE A 88 -13.53 -0.12 2.68
CA ILE A 88 -13.27 1.14 1.97
C ILE A 88 -11.78 1.26 1.65
N THR A 89 -10.93 0.91 2.61
CA THR A 89 -9.47 0.95 2.44
C THR A 89 -9.01 -0.03 1.36
N GLY A 90 -9.50 -1.28 1.36
CA GLY A 90 -9.17 -2.30 0.37
C GLY A 90 -9.59 -1.90 -1.05
N ASN A 91 -10.83 -1.42 -1.20
CA ASN A 91 -11.34 -0.94 -2.48
C ASN A 91 -10.54 0.27 -3.00
N PHE A 92 -10.16 1.19 -2.12
CA PHE A 92 -9.35 2.35 -2.49
C PHE A 92 -7.95 1.95 -2.98
N ILE A 93 -7.32 0.95 -2.34
CA ILE A 93 -6.03 0.40 -2.80
C ILE A 93 -6.19 -0.27 -4.16
N ALA A 94 -7.23 -1.09 -4.34
CA ALA A 94 -7.48 -1.76 -5.62
C ALA A 94 -7.69 -0.75 -6.76
N ALA A 95 -8.45 0.31 -6.51
CA ALA A 95 -8.62 1.42 -7.46
C ALA A 95 -7.29 2.12 -7.78
N GLY A 96 -6.48 2.41 -6.75
CA GLY A 96 -5.15 2.99 -6.94
C GLY A 96 -4.22 2.10 -7.76
N TRP A 97 -4.26 0.78 -7.52
CA TRP A 97 -3.50 -0.21 -8.27
C TRP A 97 -3.89 -0.22 -9.75
N PHE A 98 -5.19 -0.13 -10.03
CA PHE A 98 -5.72 -0.03 -11.39
C PHE A 98 -5.17 1.19 -12.14
N LEU A 99 -5.14 2.34 -11.47
CA LEU A 99 -4.65 3.59 -12.04
C LEU A 99 -3.14 3.62 -12.28
N VAL A 100 -2.36 2.83 -11.53
CA VAL A 100 -0.91 2.71 -11.75
C VAL A 100 -0.59 1.70 -12.85
N LEU A 101 -1.26 0.54 -12.84
CA LEU A 101 -0.94 -0.57 -13.74
C LEU A 101 -1.44 -0.37 -15.17
N VAL A 102 -2.64 0.20 -15.36
CA VAL A 102 -3.18 0.40 -16.72
C VAL A 102 -2.25 1.25 -17.60
N PRO A 103 -1.77 2.44 -17.15
CA PRO A 103 -0.81 3.22 -17.93
C PRO A 103 0.51 2.47 -18.18
N ALA A 104 0.99 1.72 -17.20
CA ALA A 104 2.23 0.96 -17.34
C ALA A 104 2.11 -0.11 -18.44
N ILE A 105 1.02 -0.89 -18.45
CA ILE A 105 0.78 -1.96 -19.43
C ILE A 105 0.68 -1.39 -20.84
N LEU A 106 -0.08 -0.30 -21.02
CA LEU A 106 -0.28 0.32 -22.32
C LEU A 106 1.03 0.87 -22.89
N LYS A 107 1.87 1.47 -22.05
CA LYS A 107 3.15 2.04 -22.48
C LYS A 107 4.20 0.99 -22.83
N THR A 108 4.25 -0.12 -22.10
CA THR A 108 5.25 -1.15 -22.35
C THR A 108 4.84 -2.15 -23.43
N GLY A 109 3.73 -1.93 -24.13
CA GLY A 109 3.23 -2.85 -25.16
C GLY A 109 2.93 -4.25 -24.63
N GLY A 110 2.51 -4.37 -23.37
CA GLY A 110 2.21 -5.67 -22.75
C GLY A 110 3.41 -6.48 -22.26
N LEU A 111 4.63 -5.91 -22.23
CA LEU A 111 5.78 -6.52 -21.54
C LEU A 111 5.47 -6.89 -20.08
N TYR A 112 4.62 -6.10 -19.43
CA TYR A 112 4.06 -6.41 -18.11
C TYR A 112 2.67 -7.06 -18.21
N SER A 113 2.55 -8.14 -19.00
CA SER A 113 1.27 -8.85 -19.17
C SER A 113 0.78 -9.51 -17.86
N ASP A 114 1.69 -9.80 -16.94
CA ASP A 114 1.38 -10.23 -15.57
C ASP A 114 0.62 -9.15 -14.78
N ASN A 115 0.86 -7.87 -15.06
CA ASN A 115 0.06 -6.78 -14.47
C ASN A 115 -1.41 -6.83 -14.91
N MET A 116 -1.75 -7.43 -16.06
CA MET A 116 -3.14 -7.67 -16.44
C MET A 116 -3.84 -8.69 -15.53
N LEU A 117 -3.11 -9.72 -15.08
CA LEU A 117 -3.62 -10.66 -14.10
C LEU A 117 -3.93 -9.94 -12.78
N TRP A 118 -3.02 -9.07 -12.33
CA TRP A 118 -3.22 -8.27 -11.12
C TRP A 118 -4.39 -7.29 -11.23
N LEU A 119 -4.65 -6.72 -12.41
CA LEU A 119 -5.84 -5.89 -12.67
C LEU A 119 -7.14 -6.66 -12.49
N ALA A 120 -7.17 -7.96 -12.83
CA ALA A 120 -8.35 -8.80 -12.64
C ALA A 120 -8.49 -9.32 -11.21
N LEU A 121 -7.37 -9.63 -10.55
CA LEU A 121 -7.36 -10.19 -9.20
C LEU A 121 -7.58 -9.14 -8.11
N ALA A 122 -7.02 -7.93 -8.24
CA ALA A 122 -7.09 -6.92 -7.18
C ALA A 122 -8.54 -6.55 -6.79
N PRO A 123 -9.49 -6.36 -7.72
CA PRO A 123 -10.89 -6.12 -7.37
C PRO A 123 -11.62 -7.35 -6.81
N ALA A 124 -11.20 -8.56 -7.19
CA ALA A 124 -11.83 -9.80 -6.74
C ALA A 124 -11.44 -10.19 -5.31
N ILE A 125 -10.32 -9.67 -4.82
CA ILE A 125 -9.76 -9.94 -3.49
C ILE A 125 -10.07 -8.81 -2.49
N ALA A 126 -10.38 -7.60 -2.99
CA ALA A 126 -10.73 -6.42 -2.20
C ALA A 126 -12.11 -6.53 -1.55
#